data_AF-A0A835Z1D1-F1
#
_entry.id   AF-A0A835Z1D1-F1
#
_cell.length_a   1.000
_cell.length_b   1.000
_cell.length_c   1.000
_cell.angle_alpha   90.00
_cell.angle_beta   90.00
_cell.angle_gamma   90.00
#
_symmetry.space_group_name_H-M   'P 1'
#
loop_
_entity.id
_entity.type
_entity.pdbx_description
1 polymer ?
#
loop_
_entity_poly.entity_id
_entity_poly.type
_entity_poly.pdbx_seq_one_letter_code
_entity_poly.pdbx_strand_id
1 'polypeptide(L)'
;MAAAPPPPSLPPVPCGQDVATRYTIRAARTCPQLTGLCLVALTNMSCIRTRLEPKLEELNDVVLQLAPAVQGRADLELLLMKLLCNLSSFSTNQQRLAEDGGIRIAVQAVHNAAAIAAAAAAGSSSAAAAAPLPTRKRQSSIPLASFDATVCTAAACDGSYAGGGGGSGGGGIAGVAAASLRLCARSLCNFAGGARSRPKMSDQRTVRALLVLVQVRVARSSCGAHAVTEAAPQSDSADTGCLQN
;
A
#
# COMPACT_ATOMS: atom_id res chain seq x y z
N MET A 1 -13.16 13.00 -44.97
CA MET A 1 -13.30 12.01 -43.89
C MET A 1 -11.92 11.47 -43.58
N ALA A 2 -11.32 11.83 -42.44
CA ALA A 2 -10.03 11.29 -42.04
C ALA A 2 -10.24 9.87 -41.48
N ALA A 3 -9.59 8.87 -42.07
CA ALA A 3 -9.63 7.50 -41.59
C ALA A 3 -9.01 7.44 -40.18
N ALA A 4 -9.71 6.79 -39.25
CA ALA A 4 -9.16 6.56 -37.93
C ALA A 4 -7.87 5.72 -38.06
N PRO A 5 -6.78 6.09 -37.36
CA PRO A 5 -5.52 5.35 -37.45
C PRO A 5 -5.74 3.90 -37.00
N PRO A 6 -5.09 2.93 -37.67
CA PRO A 6 -5.22 1.52 -37.31
C PRO A 6 -4.74 1.31 -35.86
N PRO A 7 -5.38 0.40 -35.11
CA PRO A 7 -4.94 0.09 -33.76
C PRO A 7 -3.49 -0.42 -33.78
N PRO A 8 -2.68 -0.07 -32.76
CA PRO A 8 -1.29 -0.48 -32.70
C PRO A 8 -1.18 -2.01 -32.75
N SER A 9 -0.34 -2.51 -33.66
CA SER A 9 -0.02 -3.93 -33.78
C SER A 9 0.63 -4.42 -32.48
N LEU A 10 0.03 -5.43 -31.86
CA LEU A 10 0.54 -6.00 -30.62
C LEU A 10 1.83 -6.80 -30.89
N PRO A 11 2.80 -6.76 -29.95
CA PRO A 11 4.04 -7.51 -30.08
C PRO A 11 3.78 -9.03 -30.15
N PRO A 12 4.61 -9.79 -30.91
CA PRO A 12 4.49 -11.24 -31.00
C PRO A 12 4.62 -11.88 -29.63
N VAL A 13 3.74 -12.86 -29.36
CA VAL A 13 3.60 -13.48 -28.04
C VAL A 13 4.57 -14.66 -27.92
N PRO A 14 5.34 -14.78 -26.82
CA PRO A 14 6.22 -15.93 -26.61
C PRO A 14 5.43 -17.24 -26.49
N CYS A 15 5.84 -18.26 -27.25
CA CYS A 15 5.30 -19.62 -27.17
C CYS A 15 5.63 -20.22 -25.79
N GLY A 16 4.62 -20.52 -24.97
CA GLY A 16 4.82 -21.20 -23.68
C GLY A 16 3.96 -20.68 -22.51
N GLN A 17 3.38 -19.48 -22.60
CA GLN A 17 2.51 -18.97 -21.51
C GLN A 17 1.13 -19.64 -21.49
N ASP A 18 0.68 -20.03 -20.29
CA ASP A 18 -0.67 -20.54 -20.03
C ASP A 18 -1.72 -19.53 -20.54
N VAL A 19 -2.77 -20.03 -21.19
CA VAL A 19 -3.86 -19.22 -21.74
C VAL A 19 -4.53 -18.40 -20.65
N ALA A 20 -4.61 -18.94 -19.43
CA ALA A 20 -5.17 -18.25 -18.26
C ALA A 20 -4.35 -17.01 -17.88
N THR A 21 -3.03 -17.13 -17.86
CA THR A 21 -2.08 -16.04 -17.59
C THR A 21 -2.27 -14.90 -18.60
N ARG A 22 -2.34 -15.24 -19.90
CA ARG A 22 -2.56 -14.25 -20.98
C ARG A 22 -3.91 -13.55 -20.85
N TYR A 23 -4.97 -14.29 -20.56
CA TYR A 23 -6.30 -13.73 -20.41
C TYR A 23 -6.37 -12.77 -19.22
N THR A 24 -5.72 -13.12 -18.10
CA THR A 24 -5.65 -12.28 -16.90
C THR A 24 -4.96 -10.96 -17.17
N ILE A 25 -3.79 -10.98 -17.83
CA ILE A 25 -3.06 -9.76 -18.18
C ILE A 25 -3.86 -8.90 -19.16
N ARG A 26 -4.46 -9.51 -20.17
CA ARG A 26 -5.28 -8.80 -21.16
C ARG A 26 -6.49 -8.14 -20.51
N ALA A 27 -7.26 -8.90 -19.71
CA ALA A 27 -8.43 -8.40 -19.00
C ALA A 27 -8.08 -7.25 -18.04
N ALA A 28 -6.96 -7.38 -17.30
CA ALA A 28 -6.50 -6.35 -16.39
C ALA A 28 -6.05 -5.06 -17.12
N ARG A 29 -5.55 -5.16 -18.35
CA ARG A 29 -5.17 -4.00 -19.19
C ARG A 29 -6.37 -3.34 -19.85
N THR A 30 -7.36 -4.11 -20.28
CA THR A 30 -8.55 -3.56 -20.96
C THR A 30 -9.57 -2.99 -19.98
N CYS A 31 -9.68 -3.56 -18.79
CA CYS A 31 -10.72 -3.23 -17.83
C CYS A 31 -10.10 -2.91 -16.45
N PRO A 32 -9.93 -1.62 -16.08
CA PRO A 32 -9.29 -1.24 -14.82
C PRO A 32 -10.05 -1.72 -13.58
N GLN A 33 -11.36 -1.98 -13.71
CA GLN A 33 -12.22 -2.56 -12.67
C GLN A 33 -11.88 -4.03 -12.40
N LEU A 34 -11.49 -4.78 -13.44
CA LEU A 34 -11.10 -6.19 -13.30
C LEU A 34 -9.71 -6.35 -12.70
N THR A 35 -8.82 -5.36 -12.84
CA THR A 35 -7.46 -5.41 -12.28
C THR A 35 -7.48 -5.75 -10.78
N GLY A 36 -8.39 -5.13 -10.02
CA GLY A 36 -8.52 -5.39 -8.57
C GLY A 36 -8.93 -6.84 -8.28
N LEU A 37 -9.93 -7.35 -8.99
CA LEU A 37 -10.38 -8.73 -8.85
C LEU A 37 -9.29 -9.74 -9.22
N CYS A 38 -8.55 -9.48 -10.30
CA CYS A 38 -7.40 -10.29 -10.70
C CYS A 38 -6.33 -10.31 -9.60
N LEU A 39 -5.97 -9.17 -9.04
CA LEU A 39 -4.97 -9.11 -7.96
C LEU A 39 -5.43 -9.84 -6.70
N VAL A 40 -6.70 -9.72 -6.32
CA VAL A 40 -7.26 -10.47 -5.17
C VAL A 40 -7.19 -11.97 -5.43
N ALA A 41 -7.62 -12.43 -6.61
CA ALA A 41 -7.57 -13.84 -6.98
C ALA A 41 -6.14 -14.37 -6.96
N LEU A 42 -5.19 -13.64 -7.56
CA LEU A 42 -3.77 -14.02 -7.56
C LEU A 42 -3.17 -14.02 -6.16
N THR A 43 -3.53 -13.05 -5.32
CA THR A 43 -3.10 -13.00 -3.91
C THR A 43 -3.59 -14.23 -3.16
N ASN A 44 -4.87 -14.59 -3.29
CA ASN A 44 -5.44 -15.77 -2.64
C ASN A 44 -4.80 -17.07 -3.15
N MET A 45 -4.59 -17.19 -4.46
CA MET A 45 -3.94 -18.35 -5.06
C MET A 45 -2.47 -18.47 -4.63
N SER A 46 -1.77 -17.36 -4.44
CA SER A 46 -0.38 -17.35 -4.00
C SER A 46 -0.16 -17.88 -2.57
N CYS A 47 -1.22 -17.99 -1.77
CA CYS A 47 -1.16 -18.60 -0.44
C CYS A 47 -1.06 -20.14 -0.50
N ILE A 48 -1.42 -20.78 -1.61
CA ILE A 48 -1.49 -22.24 -1.74
C ILE A 48 -0.15 -22.78 -2.25
N ARG A 49 0.83 -22.93 -1.35
CA ARG A 49 2.22 -23.28 -1.69
C ARG A 49 2.37 -24.49 -2.64
N THR A 50 1.67 -25.59 -2.36
CA THR A 50 1.82 -26.86 -3.08
C THR A 50 1.42 -26.81 -4.55
N ARG A 51 0.48 -25.91 -4.91
CA ARG A 51 0.02 -25.75 -6.30
C ARG A 51 0.75 -24.64 -7.04
N LEU A 52 1.36 -23.71 -6.31
CA LEU A 52 1.95 -22.52 -6.87
C LEU A 52 3.37 -22.73 -7.35
N GLU A 53 4.14 -23.58 -6.67
CA GLU A 53 5.57 -23.78 -6.93
C GLU A 53 5.92 -24.03 -8.42
N PRO A 54 5.23 -24.91 -9.17
CA PRO A 54 5.53 -25.12 -10.59
C PRO A 54 5.14 -23.94 -11.50
N LYS A 55 4.37 -22.97 -11.00
CA LYS A 55 3.83 -21.81 -11.74
C LYS A 55 4.42 -20.48 -11.28
N LEU A 56 5.44 -20.49 -10.42
CA LEU A 56 6.03 -19.27 -9.86
C LEU A 56 6.60 -18.34 -10.94
N GLU A 57 7.25 -18.90 -11.97
CA GLU A 57 7.83 -18.12 -13.08
C GLU A 57 6.74 -17.34 -13.83
N GLU A 58 5.67 -18.02 -14.24
CA GLU A 58 4.54 -17.38 -14.93
C GLU A 58 3.87 -16.32 -14.07
N LEU A 59 3.77 -16.56 -12.75
CA LEU A 59 3.15 -15.63 -11.84
C LEU A 59 4.01 -14.39 -11.60
N ASN A 60 5.34 -14.53 -11.56
CA ASN A 60 6.25 -13.40 -11.53
C ASN A 60 6.05 -12.53 -12.77
N ASP A 61 6.02 -13.14 -13.97
CA ASP A 61 5.78 -12.42 -15.23
C ASP A 61 4.47 -11.64 -15.21
N VAL A 62 3.38 -12.26 -14.72
CA VAL A 62 2.08 -11.59 -14.57
C VAL A 62 2.20 -10.39 -13.64
N VAL A 63 2.84 -10.55 -12.48
CA VAL A 63 3.01 -9.48 -11.49
C VAL A 63 3.80 -8.31 -12.07
N LEU A 64 4.89 -8.58 -12.76
CA LEU A 64 5.72 -7.56 -13.40
C LEU A 64 4.95 -6.83 -14.51
N GLN A 65 4.13 -7.54 -15.26
CA GLN A 65 3.30 -6.97 -16.33
C GLN A 65 2.08 -6.18 -15.83
N LEU A 66 1.58 -6.50 -14.64
CA LEU A 66 0.49 -5.78 -13.97
C LEU A 66 0.99 -4.52 -13.24
N ALA A 67 2.26 -4.47 -12.84
CA ALA A 67 2.81 -3.36 -12.07
C ALA A 67 2.58 -1.96 -12.70
N PRO A 68 2.79 -1.74 -14.02
CA PRO A 68 2.51 -0.44 -14.64
C PRO A 68 1.02 -0.07 -14.59
N ALA A 69 0.14 -1.07 -14.66
CA ALA A 69 -1.30 -0.80 -14.64
C ALA A 69 -1.77 -0.35 -13.25
N VAL A 70 -1.15 -0.81 -12.16
CA VAL A 70 -1.56 -0.43 -10.80
C VAL A 70 -0.93 0.87 -10.31
N GLN A 71 0.09 1.38 -11.00
CA GLN A 71 0.86 2.55 -10.57
C GLN A 71 -0.04 3.76 -10.31
N GLY A 72 0.12 4.37 -9.14
CA GLY A 72 -0.67 5.53 -8.69
C GLY A 72 -2.03 5.18 -8.08
N ARG A 73 -2.43 3.91 -8.08
CA ARG A 73 -3.68 3.42 -7.46
C ARG A 73 -3.36 2.75 -6.13
N ALA A 74 -3.32 3.53 -5.05
CA ALA A 74 -2.84 3.09 -3.72
C ALA A 74 -3.45 1.75 -3.24
N ASP A 75 -4.76 1.56 -3.42
CA ASP A 75 -5.44 0.33 -2.99
C ASP A 75 -4.96 -0.91 -3.77
N LEU A 76 -4.69 -0.75 -5.07
CA LEU A 76 -4.19 -1.83 -5.93
C LEU A 76 -2.69 -2.06 -5.73
N GLU A 77 -1.91 -1.00 -5.48
CA GLU A 77 -0.50 -1.13 -5.10
C GLU A 77 -0.37 -1.90 -3.79
N LEU A 78 -1.26 -1.68 -2.81
CA LEU A 78 -1.29 -2.46 -1.58
C LEU A 78 -1.56 -3.95 -1.85
N LEU A 79 -2.51 -4.28 -2.75
CA LEU A 79 -2.75 -5.67 -3.15
C LEU A 79 -1.55 -6.28 -3.88
N LEU A 80 -0.92 -5.53 -4.79
CA LEU A 80 0.30 -5.97 -5.47
C LEU A 80 1.42 -6.24 -4.47
N MET A 81 1.56 -5.39 -3.44
CA MET A 81 2.53 -5.59 -2.38
C MET A 81 2.27 -6.84 -1.54
N LYS A 82 1.00 -7.15 -1.25
CA LYS A 82 0.63 -8.41 -0.58
C LYS A 82 1.02 -9.62 -1.43
N LEU A 83 0.73 -9.57 -2.73
CA LEU A 83 1.10 -10.63 -3.67
C LEU A 83 2.62 -10.81 -3.74
N LEU A 84 3.40 -9.73 -3.87
CA LEU A 84 4.87 -9.77 -3.82
C LEU A 84 5.40 -10.34 -2.49
N CYS A 85 4.76 -10.02 -1.37
CA CYS A 85 5.12 -10.58 -0.06
C CYS A 85 4.89 -12.09 -0.02
N ASN A 86 3.78 -12.58 -0.56
CA ASN A 86 3.49 -14.01 -0.66
C ASN A 86 4.52 -14.72 -1.56
N LEU A 87 4.81 -14.14 -2.74
CA LEU A 87 5.78 -14.69 -3.70
C LEU A 87 7.22 -14.69 -3.19
N SER A 88 7.61 -13.69 -2.42
CA SER A 88 8.95 -13.65 -1.77
C SER A 88 9.07 -14.61 -0.59
N SER A 89 7.97 -15.21 -0.11
CA SER A 89 8.03 -16.24 0.95
C SER A 89 8.55 -17.59 0.44
N PHE A 90 8.63 -17.77 -0.88
CA PHE A 90 9.22 -18.95 -1.52
C PHE A 90 10.72 -18.71 -1.71
N SER A 91 11.56 -19.45 -0.98
CA SER A 91 13.02 -19.28 -1.02
C SER A 91 13.60 -19.44 -2.43
N THR A 92 13.07 -20.39 -3.21
CA THR A 92 13.44 -20.62 -4.61
C THR A 92 13.09 -19.46 -5.54
N ASN A 93 12.15 -18.60 -5.15
CA ASN A 93 11.66 -17.48 -5.97
C ASN A 93 12.27 -16.13 -5.59
N GLN A 94 12.84 -15.98 -4.39
CA GLN A 94 13.34 -14.69 -3.88
C GLN A 94 14.35 -14.03 -4.82
N GLN A 95 15.36 -14.80 -5.24
CA GLN A 95 16.41 -14.28 -6.11
C GLN A 95 15.87 -13.88 -7.47
N ARG A 96 15.06 -14.74 -8.10
CA ARG A 96 14.47 -14.47 -9.41
C ARG A 96 13.58 -13.24 -9.39
N LEU A 97 12.66 -13.18 -8.42
CA LEU A 97 11.77 -12.03 -8.24
C LEU A 97 12.55 -10.73 -7.99
N ALA A 98 13.71 -10.79 -7.33
CA ALA A 98 14.60 -9.64 -7.17
C ALA A 98 15.26 -9.21 -8.49
N GLU A 99 15.78 -10.17 -9.27
CA GLU A 99 16.43 -9.97 -10.57
C GLU A 99 15.48 -9.40 -11.60
N ASP A 100 14.25 -9.91 -11.66
CA ASP A 100 13.23 -9.48 -12.61
C ASP A 100 12.65 -8.08 -12.30
N GLY A 101 12.99 -7.54 -11.13
CA GLY A 101 12.67 -6.16 -10.74
C GLY A 101 11.52 -6.03 -9.74
N GLY A 102 11.13 -7.09 -9.03
CA GLY A 102 10.16 -7.05 -7.94
C GLY A 102 10.55 -6.05 -6.84
N ILE A 103 11.85 -5.89 -6.56
CA ILE A 103 12.36 -4.87 -5.62
C ILE A 103 12.04 -3.45 -6.12
N ARG A 104 12.20 -3.17 -7.42
CA ARG A 104 11.90 -1.82 -7.97
C ARG A 104 10.43 -1.47 -7.82
N ILE A 105 9.55 -2.44 -8.05
CA ILE A 105 8.10 -2.28 -7.90
C ILE A 105 7.76 -1.97 -6.45
N ALA A 106 8.33 -2.74 -5.50
CA ALA A 106 8.10 -2.51 -4.08
C ALA A 106 8.55 -1.12 -3.63
N VAL A 107 9.76 -0.71 -4.02
CA VAL A 107 10.29 0.63 -3.72
C VAL A 107 9.41 1.72 -4.31
N GLN A 108 8.94 1.56 -5.54
CA GLN A 108 8.05 2.54 -6.17
C GLN A 108 6.71 2.67 -5.43
N ALA A 109 6.10 1.55 -5.04
CA ALA A 109 4.85 1.55 -4.26
C ALA A 109 5.01 2.26 -2.91
N VAL A 110 6.17 2.09 -2.24
CA VAL A 110 6.50 2.83 -1.01
C VAL A 110 6.55 4.34 -1.26
N HIS A 111 7.27 4.76 -2.30
CA HIS A 111 7.39 6.18 -2.63
C HIS A 111 6.04 6.80 -2.93
N ASN A 112 5.19 6.11 -3.70
CA ASN A 112 3.84 6.56 -4.01
C ASN A 112 2.98 6.67 -2.74
N ALA A 113 3.00 5.64 -1.89
CA ALA A 113 2.27 5.66 -0.61
C ALA A 113 2.74 6.78 0.32
N ALA A 114 4.05 7.05 0.37
CA ALA A 114 4.62 8.15 1.13
C ALA A 114 4.20 9.52 0.58
N ALA A 115 4.23 9.69 -0.75
CA ALA A 115 3.81 10.93 -1.40
C ALA A 115 2.32 11.23 -1.14
N ILE A 116 1.46 10.21 -1.22
CA ILE A 116 0.03 10.34 -0.91
C ILE A 116 -0.18 10.71 0.57
N ALA A 117 0.56 10.08 1.49
CA ALA A 117 0.48 10.41 2.91
C ALA A 117 0.94 11.85 3.20
N ALA A 118 2.01 12.32 2.54
CA ALA A 118 2.50 13.69 2.67
C ALA A 118 1.48 14.71 2.13
N ALA A 119 0.87 14.44 0.97
CA ALA A 119 -0.18 15.28 0.40
C ALA A 119 -1.41 15.39 1.32
N ALA A 120 -1.82 14.27 1.93
CA ALA A 120 -2.93 14.26 2.89
C ALA A 120 -2.62 15.09 4.15
N ALA A 121 -1.38 15.06 4.65
CA ALA A 121 -0.96 15.87 5.79
C ALA A 121 -0.97 17.38 5.47
N ALA A 122 -0.49 17.78 4.28
CA ALA A 122 -0.47 19.18 3.86
C ALA A 122 -1.88 19.78 3.65
N GLY A 123 -2.86 18.99 3.22
CA GLY A 123 -4.25 19.46 3.07
C GLY A 123 -5.00 19.69 4.39
N SER A 124 -4.49 19.16 5.50
CA SER A 124 -5.18 19.19 6.80
C SER A 124 -4.94 20.48 7.60
N SER A 125 -3.95 21.30 7.23
CA SER A 125 -3.59 22.53 7.95
C SER A 125 -4.44 23.76 7.58
N SER A 126 -5.33 23.66 6.59
CA SER A 126 -6.15 24.79 6.11
C SER A 126 -7.56 24.88 6.71
N ALA A 127 -8.04 23.87 7.45
CA ALA A 127 -9.43 23.80 7.90
C ALA A 127 -9.68 24.34 9.33
N ALA A 128 -8.64 24.79 10.04
CA ALA A 128 -8.74 25.20 11.44
C ALA A 128 -9.39 26.60 11.67
N ALA A 129 -9.90 27.27 10.63
CA ALA A 129 -10.49 28.62 10.75
C ALA A 129 -12.00 28.70 10.44
N ALA A 130 -12.71 27.59 10.23
CA ALA A 130 -14.15 27.60 9.94
C ALA A 130 -14.97 27.10 11.14
N ALA A 131 -15.77 28.00 11.70
CA ALA A 131 -16.69 27.79 12.81
C ALA A 131 -17.61 26.55 12.65
N PRO A 132 -18.02 25.90 13.76
CA PRO A 132 -18.77 24.65 13.71
C PRO A 132 -20.19 24.87 13.15
N LEU A 133 -20.47 24.36 11.95
CA LEU A 133 -21.81 24.30 11.38
C LEU A 133 -22.58 23.05 11.88
N PRO A 134 -23.89 23.16 12.15
CA PRO A 134 -24.69 22.11 12.75
C PRO A 134 -24.87 20.90 11.84
N THR A 135 -24.72 19.72 12.45
CA THR A 135 -24.80 18.40 11.82
C THR A 135 -26.18 18.12 11.23
N ARG A 136 -26.27 18.04 9.90
CA ARG A 136 -27.46 17.60 9.16
C ARG A 136 -27.36 16.10 8.86
N LYS A 137 -28.26 15.30 9.45
CA LYS A 137 -28.43 13.87 9.14
C LYS A 137 -28.68 13.68 7.63
N ARG A 138 -27.82 12.94 6.93
CA ARG A 138 -28.08 12.45 5.57
C ARG A 138 -28.07 10.93 5.53
N GLN A 139 -29.10 10.40 4.87
CA GLN A 139 -29.44 9.00 4.68
C GLN A 139 -28.52 8.29 3.67
N SER A 140 -28.20 7.06 4.04
CA SER A 140 -27.88 5.86 3.24
C SER A 140 -27.63 6.01 1.74
N SER A 141 -26.38 5.84 1.34
CA SER A 141 -26.00 5.19 0.08
C SER A 141 -25.03 4.04 0.39
N ILE A 142 -25.15 2.97 -0.38
CA ILE A 142 -24.61 1.62 -0.14
C ILE A 142 -23.08 1.64 0.00
N PRO A 143 -22.49 1.18 1.11
CA PRO A 143 -21.05 1.12 1.25
C PRO A 143 -20.50 -0.17 0.63
N LEU A 144 -19.50 -0.03 -0.26
CA LEU A 144 -18.54 -1.10 -0.57
C LEU A 144 -17.60 -1.42 0.64
N ALA A 145 -17.87 -0.84 1.81
CA ALA A 145 -17.15 -1.08 3.04
C ALA A 145 -17.72 -2.29 3.79
N SER A 146 -17.44 -3.50 3.31
CA SER A 146 -17.27 -4.69 4.15
C SER A 146 -16.62 -5.84 3.37
N PHE A 147 -15.50 -5.59 2.69
CA PHE A 147 -14.60 -6.70 2.38
C PHE A 147 -13.74 -6.94 3.61
N ASP A 148 -14.26 -7.84 4.45
CA ASP A 148 -13.67 -8.29 5.69
C ASP A 148 -12.19 -8.65 5.46
N ALA A 149 -11.30 -8.01 6.22
CA ALA A 149 -9.86 -8.21 6.19
C ALA A 149 -9.45 -9.56 6.82
N THR A 150 -10.36 -10.54 6.87
CA THR A 150 -10.31 -11.73 7.72
C THR A 150 -9.75 -12.96 7.01
N VAL A 151 -9.42 -12.88 5.71
CA VAL A 151 -8.95 -14.05 4.94
C VAL A 151 -7.43 -14.14 4.75
N CYS A 152 -6.64 -13.18 5.24
CA CYS A 152 -5.16 -13.29 5.21
C CYS A 152 -4.45 -13.11 6.56
N THR A 153 -5.17 -13.13 7.69
CA THR A 153 -4.56 -13.19 9.04
C THR A 153 -4.10 -14.60 9.43
N ALA A 154 -4.29 -15.61 8.58
CA ALA A 154 -3.90 -17.00 8.83
C ALA A 154 -2.48 -17.37 8.37
N ALA A 155 -1.55 -16.41 8.34
CA ALA A 155 -0.12 -16.69 8.39
C ALA A 155 0.45 -16.10 9.68
N ALA A 156 0.18 -16.80 10.78
CA ALA A 156 0.68 -16.48 12.12
C ALA A 156 2.21 -16.32 12.12
N CYS A 157 2.69 -15.11 12.40
CA CYS A 157 3.97 -14.86 13.06
C CYS A 157 3.84 -13.52 13.82
N ASP A 158 3.75 -13.62 15.13
CA ASP A 158 3.88 -12.61 16.20
C ASP A 158 2.95 -11.39 16.23
N GLY A 159 1.81 -11.57 16.90
CA GLY A 159 1.67 -11.17 18.31
C GLY A 159 2.10 -9.76 18.71
N SER A 160 1.35 -8.73 18.32
CA SER A 160 0.90 -7.63 19.20
C SER A 160 0.32 -6.50 18.36
N TYR A 161 -1.00 -6.39 18.35
CA TYR A 161 -1.62 -5.08 18.17
C TYR A 161 -2.86 -5.01 19.05
N ALA A 162 -2.73 -4.28 20.16
CA ALA A 162 -3.85 -3.82 20.93
C ALA A 162 -4.72 -2.93 20.03
N GLY A 163 -6.02 -3.22 19.99
CA GLY A 163 -6.99 -2.46 19.23
C GLY A 163 -7.04 -1.01 19.71
N GLY A 164 -6.89 -0.08 18.76
CA GLY A 164 -7.27 1.33 18.91
C GLY A 164 -8.49 1.56 18.03
N GLY A 165 -9.64 1.82 18.66
CA GLY A 165 -10.95 1.88 18.03
C GLY A 165 -11.22 3.10 17.15
N GLY A 166 -12.21 2.90 16.28
CA GLY A 166 -13.18 3.85 15.71
C GLY A 166 -12.85 5.34 15.68
N GLY A 167 -12.29 5.80 14.57
CA GLY A 167 -12.36 7.20 14.12
C GLY A 167 -12.72 7.25 12.63
N SER A 168 -14.00 7.42 12.32
CA SER A 168 -14.59 7.28 10.97
C SER A 168 -14.27 8.44 9.98
N GLY A 169 -13.40 9.38 10.33
CA GLY A 169 -13.09 10.53 9.47
C GLY A 169 -11.60 10.63 9.17
N GLY A 170 -11.16 10.23 7.98
CA GLY A 170 -9.81 10.55 7.45
C GLY A 170 -8.70 9.51 7.65
N GLY A 171 -8.94 8.39 8.37
CA GLY A 171 -7.88 7.40 8.69
C GLY A 171 -7.49 6.42 7.56
N GLY A 172 -8.27 6.32 6.49
CA GLY A 172 -8.09 5.27 5.47
C GLY A 172 -6.74 5.33 4.74
N ILE A 173 -6.37 6.52 4.26
CA ILE A 173 -5.14 6.72 3.45
C ILE A 173 -3.88 6.50 4.31
N ALA A 174 -3.91 7.02 5.53
CA ALA A 174 -2.81 6.90 6.47
C ALA A 174 -2.57 5.44 6.91
N GLY A 175 -3.63 4.63 6.97
CA GLY A 175 -3.59 3.19 7.25
C GLY A 175 -3.03 2.37 6.08
N VAL A 176 -3.45 2.67 4.84
CA VAL A 176 -2.92 2.02 3.62
C VAL A 176 -1.41 2.24 3.51
N ALA A 177 -0.94 3.47 3.71
CA ALA A 177 0.50 3.75 3.70
C ALA A 177 1.25 2.92 4.75
N ALA A 178 0.76 2.87 6.00
CA ALA A 178 1.41 2.09 7.05
C ALA A 178 1.43 0.58 6.74
N ALA A 179 0.35 0.03 6.17
CA ALA A 179 0.28 -1.36 5.75
C ALA A 179 1.26 -1.66 4.61
N SER A 180 1.34 -0.80 3.60
CA SER A 180 2.31 -0.91 2.51
C SER A 180 3.75 -0.88 3.02
N LEU A 181 4.08 0.03 3.94
CA LEU A 181 5.43 0.10 4.54
C LEU A 181 5.80 -1.21 5.28
N ARG A 182 4.86 -1.79 6.04
CA ARG A 182 5.08 -3.07 6.76
C ARG A 182 5.28 -4.23 5.80
N LEU A 183 4.46 -4.32 4.76
CA LEU A 183 4.59 -5.35 3.72
C LEU A 183 5.90 -5.21 2.95
N CYS A 184 6.29 -3.98 2.62
CA CYS A 184 7.57 -3.71 1.96
C CYS A 184 8.74 -4.12 2.83
N ALA A 185 8.74 -3.75 4.11
CA ALA A 185 9.78 -4.17 5.04
C ALA A 185 9.90 -5.70 5.09
N ARG A 186 8.78 -6.43 5.17
CA ARG A 186 8.77 -7.90 5.17
C ARG A 186 9.31 -8.49 3.87
N SER A 187 8.85 -8.01 2.71
CA SER A 187 9.35 -8.45 1.41
C SER A 187 10.85 -8.18 1.24
N LEU A 188 11.31 -6.99 1.66
CA LEU A 188 12.72 -6.60 1.63
C LEU A 188 13.60 -7.48 2.53
N CYS A 189 13.11 -7.82 3.73
CA CYS A 189 13.80 -8.78 4.60
C CYS A 189 13.90 -10.17 3.95
N ASN A 190 12.85 -10.62 3.26
CA ASN A 190 12.88 -11.88 2.51
C ASN A 190 13.93 -11.84 1.39
N PHE A 191 14.00 -10.73 0.64
CA PHE A 191 15.02 -10.56 -0.41
C PHE A 191 16.45 -10.55 0.13
N ALA A 192 16.67 -9.96 1.32
CA ALA A 192 17.98 -9.97 1.98
C ALA A 192 18.36 -11.36 2.50
N GLY A 193 17.39 -12.14 3.00
CA GLY A 193 17.64 -13.46 3.59
C GLY A 193 18.05 -14.55 2.61
N GLY A 194 17.64 -14.46 1.34
CA GLY A 194 17.95 -15.44 0.30
C GLY A 194 19.39 -15.37 -0.26
N ALA A 195 20.12 -14.28 0.00
CA ALA A 195 21.37 -13.97 -0.69
C ALA A 195 22.64 -14.59 -0.06
N ARG A 196 22.54 -15.74 0.62
CA ARG A 196 23.72 -16.38 1.27
C ARG A 196 24.83 -16.82 0.29
N SER A 197 24.64 -16.70 -1.02
CA SER A 197 25.62 -17.12 -2.05
C SER A 197 26.16 -16.03 -3.02
N ARG A 198 26.09 -14.72 -2.70
CA ARG A 198 26.58 -13.52 -3.48
C ARG A 198 25.63 -12.98 -4.59
N PRO A 199 25.77 -11.71 -5.07
CA PRO A 199 26.63 -10.59 -4.64
C PRO A 199 25.88 -9.33 -4.09
N LYS A 200 26.66 -8.50 -3.38
CA LYS A 200 26.40 -7.22 -2.65
C LYS A 200 25.45 -6.16 -3.25
N MET A 201 24.86 -6.36 -4.43
CA MET A 201 24.05 -5.33 -5.11
C MET A 201 22.57 -5.33 -4.68
N SER A 202 22.01 -6.48 -4.30
CA SER A 202 20.65 -6.55 -3.72
C SER A 202 20.60 -5.86 -2.36
N ASP A 203 21.66 -5.97 -1.58
CA ASP A 203 21.78 -5.35 -0.26
C ASP A 203 21.73 -3.83 -0.35
N GLN A 204 22.44 -3.20 -1.28
CA GLN A 204 22.46 -1.73 -1.38
C GLN A 204 21.08 -1.16 -1.78
N ARG A 205 20.34 -1.84 -2.68
CA ARG A 205 18.97 -1.44 -3.06
C ARG A 205 17.99 -1.66 -1.91
N THR A 206 18.14 -2.76 -1.19
CA THR A 206 17.33 -3.09 -0.01
C THR A 206 17.58 -2.10 1.11
N VAL A 207 18.84 -1.76 1.38
CA VAL A 207 19.25 -0.75 2.37
C VAL A 207 18.73 0.64 1.97
N ARG A 208 18.82 1.04 0.70
CA ARG A 208 18.20 2.30 0.23
C ARG A 208 16.69 2.30 0.43
N ALA A 209 16.02 1.19 0.12
CA ALA A 209 14.58 1.05 0.35
C ALA A 209 14.23 1.16 1.84
N LEU A 210 14.98 0.48 2.71
CA LEU A 210 14.83 0.57 4.17
C LEU A 210 15.10 1.99 4.69
N LEU A 211 16.11 2.68 4.16
CA LEU A 211 16.39 4.08 4.49
C LEU A 211 15.23 5.00 4.11
N VAL A 212 14.66 4.83 2.92
CA VAL A 212 13.44 5.55 2.51
C VAL A 212 12.29 5.26 3.48
N LEU A 213 12.07 3.99 3.85
CA LEU A 213 11.03 3.62 4.82
C LEU A 213 11.22 4.31 6.17
N VAL A 214 12.47 4.39 6.66
CA VAL A 214 12.81 5.07 7.91
C VAL A 214 12.59 6.58 7.78
N GLN A 215 13.03 7.20 6.69
CA GLN A 215 12.83 8.65 6.44
C GLN A 215 11.35 9.02 6.42
N VAL A 216 10.50 8.20 5.76
CA VAL A 216 9.06 8.40 5.74
C VAL A 216 8.44 8.28 7.14
N ARG A 217 8.92 7.34 7.95
CA ARG A 217 8.46 7.19 9.35
C ARG A 217 8.87 8.36 10.23
N VAL A 218 10.11 8.85 10.08
CA VAL A 218 10.64 10.00 10.84
C VAL A 218 9.87 11.27 10.48
N ALA A 219 9.66 11.55 9.19
CA ALA A 219 8.88 12.70 8.74
C ALA A 219 7.43 12.70 9.29
N ARG A 220 6.84 11.52 9.45
CA ARG A 220 5.50 11.39 10.04
C ARG A 220 5.50 11.61 11.56
N SER A 221 6.59 11.27 12.25
CA SER A 221 6.72 11.49 13.70
C SER A 221 6.93 12.97 14.04
N SER A 222 7.68 13.71 13.22
CA SER A 222 7.97 15.12 13.47
C SER A 222 6.75 16.04 13.26
N CYS A 223 5.85 15.72 12.33
CA CYS A 223 4.61 16.48 12.16
C CYS A 223 3.58 16.28 13.29
N GLY A 224 3.68 15.21 14.08
CA GLY A 224 2.74 14.93 15.18
C GLY A 224 3.11 15.57 16.52
N ALA A 225 4.38 15.97 16.71
CA ALA A 225 4.89 16.43 18.00
C ALA A 225 4.65 17.93 18.30
N HIS A 226 4.26 18.73 17.30
CA HIS A 226 4.05 20.18 17.47
C HIS A 226 2.60 20.61 17.78
N ALA A 227 1.65 19.67 17.89
CA ALA A 227 0.24 20.01 18.13
C ALA A 227 -0.23 19.87 19.59
N VAL A 228 0.69 19.64 20.54
CA VAL A 228 0.34 19.52 21.95
C VAL A 228 1.05 20.63 22.74
N THR A 229 0.23 21.41 23.45
CA THR A 229 0.56 22.37 24.52
C THR A 229 1.20 23.71 24.14
N GLU A 230 0.36 24.63 23.69
CA GLU A 230 0.36 25.99 24.24
C GLU A 230 -1.08 26.30 24.71
N ALA A 231 -1.47 25.65 25.80
CA ALA A 231 -2.65 26.07 26.55
C ALA A 231 -2.29 27.39 27.23
N ALA A 232 -2.87 28.48 26.73
CA ALA A 232 -2.70 29.82 27.28
C ALA A 232 -2.97 29.82 28.79
N PRO A 233 -2.19 30.56 29.59
CA PRO A 233 -2.51 30.76 30.99
C PRO A 233 -3.84 31.51 31.10
N GLN A 234 -4.87 30.86 31.64
CA GLN A 234 -6.08 31.54 32.10
C GLN A 234 -5.67 32.52 33.20
N SER A 235 -5.64 33.79 32.85
CA SER A 235 -5.58 34.90 33.77
C SER A 235 -6.92 35.01 34.50
N ASP A 236 -7.02 34.42 35.68
CA ASP A 236 -8.09 34.73 36.62
C ASP A 236 -7.80 36.08 37.29
N SER A 237 -8.39 37.15 36.72
CA SER A 237 -8.45 38.48 37.32
C SER A 237 -9.89 39.00 37.31
N ALA A 238 -10.56 38.91 38.45
CA ALA A 238 -11.69 39.76 38.91
C ALA A 238 -12.03 39.25 40.33
N ASP A 239 -11.57 39.85 41.42
CA ASP A 239 -11.94 41.17 41.92
C ASP A 239 -13.46 41.39 41.96
N THR A 240 -14.07 41.10 43.11
CA THR A 240 -15.36 41.67 43.53
C THR A 240 -15.38 41.71 45.06
N GLY A 241 -14.91 42.84 45.60
CA GLY A 241 -15.31 43.28 46.92
C GLY A 241 -16.76 43.76 46.90
N CYS A 242 -17.58 43.25 47.82
CA CYS A 242 -18.79 43.93 48.29
C CYS A 242 -18.88 43.77 49.81
N LEU A 243 -18.55 44.85 50.50
CA LEU A 243 -19.03 45.22 51.83
C LEU A 243 -20.57 45.20 51.86
N GLN A 244 -21.16 44.63 52.92
CA GLN A 244 -22.27 45.17 53.75
C GLN A 244 -23.06 44.05 54.46
N ASN A 245 -22.69 43.77 55.72
CA ASN A 245 -23.50 43.95 56.94
C ASN A 245 -22.88 43.20 58.12
#